data_AF-A0A9P5C6V5-F1
#
_entry.id   AF-A0A9P5C6V5-F1
#
_cell.length_a   1.000
_cell.length_b   1.000
_cell.length_c   1.000
_cell.angle_alpha   90.00
_cell.angle_beta   90.00
_cell.angle_gamma   90.00
#
_symmetry.space_group_name_H-M   'P 1'
#
loop_
_entity.id
_entity.type
_entity.pdbx_description
1 polymer ?
#
loop_
_entity_poly.entity_id
_entity_poly.type
_entity_poly.pdbx_seq_one_letter_code
_entity_poly.pdbx_strand_id
1 'polypeptide(L)'
;MQFEPFYRDESITPSLSWDEWRSAESRRRTACVWFLMSRIVAVKSHSHYCTITDNFRMLPLPAPKAQWEAQSEIAWAQALEAGHPNMSTIGHLLDAHQLPSDPGNMQRLDYWYARVDNLGMLLNIAICVI
;
A
#
# COMPACT_ATOMS: atom_id res chain seq x y z
N MET A 1 13.25 21.96 -11.95
CA MET A 1 13.77 20.60 -11.69
C MET A 1 12.62 19.83 -11.05
N GLN A 2 11.94 18.97 -11.80
CA GLN A 2 10.89 18.11 -11.23
C GLN A 2 11.57 16.99 -10.46
N PHE A 3 11.31 16.92 -9.15
CA PHE A 3 11.75 15.79 -8.34
C PHE A 3 10.89 14.58 -8.69
N GLU A 4 11.52 13.46 -9.02
CA GLU A 4 10.78 12.21 -9.14
C GLU A 4 10.25 11.78 -7.76
N PRO A 5 8.99 11.32 -7.67
CA PRO A 5 8.44 10.83 -6.42
C PRO A 5 9.14 9.54 -5.99
N PHE A 6 9.36 9.36 -4.68
CA PHE A 6 10.04 8.19 -4.12
C PHE A 6 9.32 6.87 -4.44
N TYR A 7 7.99 6.89 -4.49
CA TYR A 7 7.15 5.76 -4.89
C TYR A 7 6.19 6.19 -6.01
N ARG A 8 5.70 5.21 -6.77
CA ARG A 8 4.67 5.42 -7.81
C ARG A 8 3.50 4.48 -7.55
N ASP A 9 2.29 4.92 -7.83
CA ASP A 9 1.10 4.07 -7.80
C ASP A 9 1.07 3.19 -9.04
N GLU A 10 1.02 1.87 -8.85
CA GLU A 10 1.00 0.90 -9.95
C GLU A 10 -0.26 1.02 -10.81
N SER A 11 -1.36 1.49 -10.24
CA SER A 11 -2.63 1.69 -10.97
C SER A 11 -2.58 2.89 -11.92
N ILE A 12 -1.69 3.85 -11.68
CA ILE A 12 -1.54 5.07 -12.48
C ILE A 12 -0.36 4.93 -13.44
N THR A 13 0.74 4.34 -12.96
CA THR A 13 1.97 4.15 -13.74
C THR A 13 2.35 2.67 -13.67
N PRO A 14 1.72 1.82 -14.50
CA PRO A 14 2.02 0.41 -14.54
C PRO A 14 3.43 0.19 -15.07
N SER A 15 4.14 -0.72 -14.42
CA SER A 15 5.49 -1.12 -14.78
C SER A 15 5.45 -1.97 -16.06
N LEU A 16 6.46 -1.81 -16.92
CA LEU A 16 6.50 -2.49 -18.22
C LEU A 16 7.10 -3.91 -18.13
N SER A 17 7.85 -4.18 -17.06
CA SER A 17 8.48 -5.48 -16.82
C SER A 17 8.42 -5.88 -15.36
N TRP A 18 8.61 -7.17 -15.10
CA TRP A 18 8.65 -7.70 -13.73
C TRP A 18 9.78 -7.10 -12.88
N ASP A 19 10.95 -6.84 -13.46
CA ASP A 19 12.08 -6.25 -12.74
C ASP A 19 11.84 -4.77 -12.39
N GLU A 20 11.21 -4.03 -13.31
CA GLU A 20 10.76 -2.67 -13.05
C GLU A 20 9.70 -2.67 -11.94
N TRP A 21 8.71 -3.55 -12.04
CA TRP A 21 7.66 -3.73 -11.06
C TRP A 21 8.22 -4.06 -9.68
N ARG A 22 9.14 -5.01 -9.59
CA ARG A 22 9.78 -5.42 -8.33
C ARG A 22 10.50 -4.25 -7.68
N SER A 23 11.18 -3.44 -8.47
CA SER A 23 11.88 -2.24 -7.99
C SER A 23 10.89 -1.16 -7.51
N ALA A 24 9.81 -0.93 -8.27
CA ALA A 24 8.75 0.01 -7.90
C ALA A 24 8.01 -0.44 -6.62
N GLU A 25 7.69 -1.72 -6.53
CA GLU A 25 7.03 -2.34 -5.38
C GLU A 25 7.91 -2.31 -4.14
N SER A 26 9.22 -2.55 -4.29
CA SER A 26 10.16 -2.42 -3.18
C SER A 26 10.15 -0.99 -2.61
N ARG A 27 10.14 0.05 -3.47
CA ARG A 27 10.04 1.45 -3.04
C ARG A 27 8.71 1.75 -2.34
N ARG A 28 7.57 1.26 -2.88
CA ARG A 28 6.26 1.39 -2.22
C ARG A 28 6.25 0.75 -0.84
N ARG A 29 6.80 -0.46 -0.70
CA ARG A 29 6.91 -1.18 0.57
C ARG A 29 7.81 -0.44 1.56
N THR A 30 8.93 0.13 1.12
CA THR A 30 9.78 0.98 1.96
C THR A 30 9.03 2.21 2.46
N ALA A 31 8.24 2.87 1.61
CA ALA A 31 7.41 4.00 2.02
C ALA A 31 6.33 3.59 3.04
N CYS A 32 5.73 2.40 2.87
CA CYS A 32 4.80 1.81 3.84
C CYS A 32 5.47 1.55 5.19
N VAL A 33 6.69 0.98 5.20
CA VAL A 33 7.45 0.78 6.44
C VAL A 33 7.80 2.12 7.10
N TRP A 34 8.19 3.12 6.31
CA TRP A 34 8.43 4.47 6.84
C TRP A 34 7.18 5.05 7.50
N PHE A 35 6.03 4.91 6.86
CA PHE A 35 4.74 5.28 7.44
C PHE A 35 4.50 4.55 8.77
N LEU A 36 4.65 3.22 8.83
CA LEU A 36 4.51 2.45 10.06
C LEU A 36 5.43 2.98 11.17
N MET A 37 6.70 3.21 10.85
CA MET A 37 7.68 3.74 11.80
C MET A 37 7.28 5.13 12.31
N SER A 38 6.74 6.00 11.44
CA SER A 38 6.25 7.32 11.85
C SER A 38 5.08 7.28 12.83
N ARG A 39 4.28 6.20 12.81
CA ARG A 39 3.17 6.00 13.76
C ARG A 39 3.66 5.46 15.11
N ILE A 40 4.66 4.57 15.10
CA ILE A 40 5.20 3.94 16.31
C ILE A 40 6.15 4.88 17.04
N VAL A 41 7.06 5.49 16.29
CA VAL A 41 8.04 6.43 16.81
C VAL A 41 7.37 7.80 16.82
N ALA A 42 6.67 8.11 17.91
CA ALA A 42 6.18 9.46 18.18
C ALA A 42 7.39 10.38 18.41
N VAL A 43 8.07 10.79 17.34
CA VAL A 43 9.12 11.79 17.42
C VAL A 43 8.41 13.11 17.69
N LYS A 44 8.36 13.52 18.96
CA LYS A 44 8.03 14.89 19.40
C LYS A 44 9.12 15.86 18.92
N SER A 45 9.44 15.89 17.63
CA SER A 45 10.33 16.90 17.06
C SER A 45 9.47 18.08 16.64
N HIS A 46 9.52 19.15 17.44
CA HIS A 46 8.74 20.37 17.26
C HIS A 46 9.12 21.16 15.98
N SER A 47 9.91 20.63 15.04
CA SER A 47 10.44 21.46 13.94
C SER A 47 10.64 20.83 12.55
N HIS A 48 10.28 19.56 12.29
CA HIS A 48 10.46 19.01 10.93
C HIS A 48 9.25 18.19 10.48
N TYR A 49 8.43 18.81 9.63
CA TYR A 49 7.33 18.20 8.88
C TYR A 49 7.89 17.10 7.98
N CYS A 50 7.51 15.84 8.23
CA CYS A 50 7.77 14.76 7.28
C CYS A 50 6.64 14.78 6.25
N THR A 51 6.91 15.19 5.01
CA THR A 51 5.86 15.29 3.97
C THR A 51 5.17 13.95 3.66
N ILE A 52 5.82 12.81 3.94
CA ILE A 52 5.23 11.46 3.83
C ILE A 52 4.11 11.26 4.87
N THR A 53 4.19 11.91 6.04
CA THR A 53 3.12 11.87 7.05
C THR A 53 2.01 12.89 6.81
N ASP A 54 2.23 13.91 5.97
CA ASP A 54 1.22 14.96 5.72
C ASP A 54 0.16 14.50 4.71
N ASN A 55 0.49 13.56 3.81
CA ASN A 55 -0.46 13.02 2.83
C ASN A 55 -0.44 11.48 2.73
N PHE A 56 -0.40 10.83 3.90
CA PHE A 56 -0.41 9.36 3.99
C PHE A 56 -1.62 8.71 3.32
N ARG A 57 -2.75 9.41 3.18
CA ARG A 57 -3.95 8.91 2.48
C ARG A 57 -3.67 8.57 1.01
N MET A 58 -2.70 9.25 0.38
CA MET A 58 -2.29 8.99 -1.01
C MET A 58 -1.19 7.95 -1.14
N LEU A 59 -0.68 7.39 -0.04
CA LEU A 59 0.32 6.33 -0.07
C LEU A 59 -0.31 5.05 -0.67
N PRO A 60 0.25 4.50 -1.76
CA PRO A 60 -0.23 3.26 -2.34
C PRO A 60 -0.05 2.10 -1.39
N LEU A 61 -1.04 1.21 -1.34
CA LEU A 61 -0.94 -0.05 -0.62
C LEU A 61 0.05 -0.98 -1.32
N PRO A 62 0.73 -1.87 -0.58
CA PRO A 62 1.58 -2.88 -1.18
C PRO A 62 0.75 -3.83 -2.03
N ALA A 63 1.40 -4.40 -3.04
CA ALA A 63 0.80 -5.41 -3.90
C ALA A 63 0.37 -6.66 -3.09
N PRO A 64 -0.64 -7.40 -3.58
CA PRO A 64 -1.05 -8.68 -3.01
C PRO A 64 0.11 -9.63 -2.76
N LYS A 65 -0.01 -10.46 -1.72
CA LYS A 65 0.97 -11.47 -1.31
C LYS A 65 1.43 -12.34 -2.47
N ALA A 66 0.48 -12.85 -3.27
CA ALA A 66 0.78 -13.71 -4.42
C ALA A 66 1.66 -13.02 -5.48
N GLN A 67 1.50 -11.71 -5.69
CA GLN A 67 2.34 -10.95 -6.61
C GLN A 67 3.74 -10.72 -6.02
N TRP A 68 3.80 -10.34 -4.73
CA TRP A 68 5.06 -10.07 -4.04
C TRP A 68 5.96 -11.31 -3.89
N GLU A 69 5.37 -12.45 -3.56
CA GLU A 69 6.08 -13.71 -3.32
C GLU A 69 6.41 -14.48 -4.61
N ALA A 70 5.97 -13.97 -5.77
CA ALA A 70 6.25 -14.58 -7.06
C ALA A 70 7.76 -14.70 -7.31
N GLN A 71 8.21 -15.90 -7.66
CA GLN A 71 9.63 -16.22 -7.88
C GLN A 71 10.04 -16.13 -9.36
N SER A 72 9.10 -15.85 -10.26
CA SER A 72 9.34 -15.68 -11.69
C SER A 72 8.38 -14.67 -12.28
N GLU A 73 8.76 -14.09 -13.43
CA GLU A 73 7.89 -13.19 -14.21
C GLU A 73 6.58 -13.86 -14.61
N ILE A 74 6.62 -15.16 -14.96
CA ILE A 74 5.41 -15.93 -15.31
C ILE A 74 4.48 -16.04 -14.10
N ALA A 75 5.01 -16.38 -12.91
CA ALA A 75 4.20 -16.49 -11.70
C ALA A 75 3.62 -15.12 -11.27
N TRP A 76 4.40 -14.05 -11.46
CA TRP A 76 3.95 -12.69 -11.20
C TRP A 76 2.82 -12.28 -12.14
N ALA A 77 2.96 -12.53 -13.45
CA ALA A 77 1.93 -12.23 -14.44
C ALA A 77 0.63 -12.99 -14.14
N GLN A 78 0.71 -14.27 -13.76
CA GLN A 78 -0.46 -15.04 -13.31
C GLN A 78 -1.14 -14.42 -12.08
N ALA A 79 -0.36 -13.91 -11.13
CA ALA A 79 -0.88 -13.25 -9.94
C ALA A 79 -1.43 -11.83 -10.23
N LEU A 80 -1.02 -11.19 -11.31
CA LEU A 80 -1.56 -9.91 -11.79
C LEU A 80 -2.97 -10.10 -12.35
N GLU A 81 -3.16 -11.13 -13.18
CA GLU A 81 -4.46 -11.46 -13.80
C GLU A 81 -5.53 -11.91 -12.78
N ALA A 82 -5.13 -12.35 -11.58
CA ALA A 82 -6.03 -12.73 -10.49
C ALA A 82 -6.83 -11.55 -9.88
N GLY A 83 -6.73 -10.35 -10.46
CA GLY A 83 -7.62 -9.23 -10.25
C GLY A 83 -6.94 -7.99 -9.68
N HIS A 84 -7.37 -6.83 -10.15
CA HIS A 84 -6.95 -5.53 -9.62
C HIS A 84 -7.58 -5.28 -8.24
N PRO A 85 -6.83 -4.74 -7.27
CA PRO A 85 -7.40 -4.43 -5.97
C PRO A 85 -8.35 -3.22 -6.07
N ASN A 86 -9.58 -3.38 -5.57
CA ASN A 86 -10.54 -2.27 -5.34
C ASN A 86 -10.10 -1.30 -4.22
N MET A 87 -8.89 -1.47 -3.71
CA MET A 87 -8.24 -0.64 -2.70
C MET A 87 -6.77 -0.47 -3.08
N SER A 88 -6.43 0.71 -3.59
CA SER A 88 -5.06 1.04 -4.03
C SER A 88 -4.27 1.90 -3.05
N THR A 89 -4.89 2.55 -2.06
CA THR A 89 -4.23 3.52 -1.17
C THR A 89 -4.65 3.35 0.28
N ILE A 90 -3.85 3.89 1.21
CA ILE A 90 -4.20 3.94 2.65
C ILE A 90 -5.51 4.70 2.87
N GLY A 91 -5.80 5.73 2.08
CA GLY A 91 -7.08 6.45 2.13
C GLY A 91 -8.27 5.53 1.86
N HIS A 92 -8.18 4.66 0.84
CA HIS A 92 -9.22 3.68 0.56
C HIS A 92 -9.43 2.68 1.70
N LEU A 93 -8.34 2.26 2.36
CA LEU A 93 -8.43 1.37 3.51
C LEU A 93 -9.11 2.07 4.69
N LEU A 94 -8.77 3.34 4.97
CA LEU A 94 -9.43 4.14 6.00
C LEU A 94 -10.92 4.33 5.73
N ASP A 95 -11.29 4.67 4.50
CA ASP A 95 -12.68 4.92 4.13
C ASP A 95 -13.52 3.65 4.27
N ALA A 96 -12.94 2.48 3.97
CA ALA A 96 -13.59 1.19 4.17
C ALA A 96 -13.84 0.87 5.67
N HIS A 97 -13.00 1.36 6.57
CA HIS A 97 -13.16 1.19 8.03
C HIS A 97 -14.08 2.22 8.69
N GLN A 98 -14.37 3.36 8.05
CA GLN A 98 -15.22 4.41 8.65
C GLN A 98 -16.70 4.00 8.76
N LEU A 99 -17.20 3.17 7.84
CA LEU A 99 -18.59 2.70 7.82
C LEU A 99 -18.63 1.17 7.70
N PRO A 100 -18.34 0.43 8.79
CA PRO A 100 -18.28 -1.03 8.77
C PRO A 100 -19.65 -1.70 8.54
N SER A 101 -20.74 -0.95 8.66
CA SER A 101 -22.10 -1.41 8.38
C SER A 101 -22.49 -1.34 6.91
N ASP A 102 -21.68 -0.70 6.06
CA ASP A 102 -21.90 -0.70 4.61
C ASP A 102 -21.51 -2.06 4.02
N PRO A 103 -22.43 -2.80 3.38
CA PRO A 103 -22.12 -4.11 2.78
C PRO A 103 -21.03 -4.04 1.72
N GLY A 104 -20.90 -2.91 1.00
CA GLY A 104 -19.87 -2.69 -0.01
C GLY A 104 -18.48 -2.62 0.62
N ASN A 105 -18.32 -1.85 1.69
CA ASN A 105 -17.06 -1.75 2.44
C ASN A 105 -16.66 -3.07 3.08
N MET A 106 -17.60 -3.82 3.64
CA MET A 106 -17.33 -5.16 4.21
C MET A 106 -16.79 -6.11 3.15
N GLN A 107 -17.43 -6.18 1.97
CA GLN A 107 -16.95 -7.01 0.87
C GLN A 107 -15.57 -6.58 0.37
N ARG A 108 -15.29 -5.27 0.29
CA ARG A 108 -13.97 -4.76 -0.09
C ARG A 108 -12.91 -5.18 0.91
N LEU A 109 -13.18 -5.04 2.21
CA LEU A 109 -12.27 -5.43 3.29
C LEU A 109 -12.00 -6.94 3.27
N ASP A 110 -13.03 -7.77 3.14
CA ASP A 110 -12.88 -9.23 3.04
C ASP A 110 -12.01 -9.63 1.85
N TYR A 111 -12.26 -9.03 0.68
CA TYR A 111 -11.46 -9.27 -0.52
C TYR A 111 -9.99 -8.85 -0.33
N TRP A 112 -9.76 -7.72 0.35
CA TRP A 112 -8.41 -7.22 0.64
C TRP A 112 -7.68 -8.10 1.65
N TYR A 113 -8.33 -8.47 2.76
CA TYR A 113 -7.77 -9.34 3.79
C TYR A 113 -7.34 -10.70 3.25
N ALA A 114 -8.09 -11.28 2.31
CA ALA A 114 -7.76 -12.55 1.68
C ALA A 114 -6.46 -12.52 0.86
N ARG A 115 -5.96 -11.33 0.49
CA ARG A 115 -4.86 -11.16 -0.49
C ARG A 115 -3.61 -10.51 0.08
N VAL A 116 -3.69 -9.86 1.23
CA VAL A 116 -2.56 -9.10 1.78
C VAL A 116 -1.53 -10.01 2.45
N ASP A 117 -0.31 -9.49 2.57
CA ASP A 117 0.76 -10.11 3.33
C ASP A 117 0.89 -9.49 4.73
N ASN A 118 1.95 -9.87 5.45
CA ASN A 118 2.22 -9.37 6.81
C ASN A 118 2.37 -7.84 6.85
N LEU A 119 2.97 -7.23 5.82
CA LEU A 119 3.11 -5.78 5.77
C LEU A 119 1.74 -5.10 5.62
N GLY A 120 0.89 -5.62 4.72
CA GLY A 120 -0.49 -5.16 4.59
C GLY A 120 -1.25 -5.25 5.91
N MET A 121 -1.15 -6.37 6.62
CA MET A 121 -1.79 -6.52 7.94
C MET A 121 -1.28 -5.52 8.98
N LEU A 122 0.02 -5.22 9.01
CA LEU A 122 0.57 -4.19 9.90
C LEU A 122 0.03 -2.80 9.54
N LEU A 123 -0.12 -2.48 8.26
CA LEU A 123 -0.74 -1.22 7.83
C LEU A 123 -2.20 -1.13 8.28
N ASN A 124 -2.95 -2.22 8.22
CA ASN A 124 -4.31 -2.28 8.74
C ASN A 124 -4.40 -1.94 10.23
N ILE A 125 -3.46 -2.42 11.03
CA ILE A 125 -3.40 -2.09 12.46
C ILE A 125 -3.01 -0.63 12.65
N ALA A 126 -2.02 -0.14 11.89
CA ALA A 126 -1.52 1.22 12.02
C ALA A 126 -2.57 2.29 11.69
N ILE A 127 -3.49 2.03 10.75
CA ILE A 127 -4.57 2.97 10.43
C ILE A 127 -5.62 3.09 11.55
N CYS A 128 -5.75 2.08 12.42
CA CYS A 128 -6.63 2.15 13.60
C CYS A 128 -6.05 3.02 14.73
N VAL A 129 -4.77 3.39 14.63
CA VAL A 129 -4.07 4.27 15.59
C VAL A 129 -3.93 5.68 15.01
N ILE A 130 -4.84 6.07 14.09
CA ILE A 130 -4.91 7.41 13.48
C ILE A 130 -5.86 8.33 14.19
#